data_AF-A0A1J3EMS2-F1
#
_entry.id   AF-A0A1J3EMS2-F1
#
_cell.length_a   1.000
_cell.length_b   1.000
_cell.length_c   1.000
_cell.angle_alpha   90.00
_cell.angle_beta   90.00
_cell.angle_gamma   90.00
#
_symmetry.space_group_name_H-M   'P 1'
#
loop_
_entity.id
_entity.type
_entity.pdbx_description
1 polymer ?
#
loop_
_entity_poly.entity_id
_entity_poly.type
_entity_poly.pdbx_seq_one_letter_code
_entity_poly.pdbx_strand_id
1 'polypeptide(L)'
;GLGKLIAFYDDNHISIDGDTEIAFTENVDKRFEALGWHVIWVKNGNNGYDEIRAAIKEAKAVTDKPTLIKVTTTIGYGSPNKANSYSVHGAALGEKEVEATRTNLGWPYGPFQVPEDVKTHWSRHTPEGAALESDWNAKFAAYEKKYPEEAA
;
A
#
# COMPACT_ATOMS: atom_id res chain seq x y z
N GLY A 1 11.10 4.51 19.64
CA GLY A 1 9.87 4.20 18.88
C GLY A 1 10.13 3.03 17.95
N LEU A 2 9.08 2.35 17.48
CA LEU A 2 9.19 1.18 16.61
C LEU A 2 9.65 1.58 15.19
N GLY A 3 10.96 1.81 15.00
CA GLY A 3 11.54 2.32 13.75
C GLY A 3 11.32 1.50 12.48
N LYS A 4 10.92 0.23 12.64
CA LYS A 4 10.60 -0.66 11.51
C LYS A 4 9.10 -0.70 11.17
N LEU A 5 8.25 -0.04 11.97
CA LEU A 5 6.82 0.08 11.70
C LEU A 5 6.58 1.22 10.71
N ILE A 6 6.06 0.87 9.53
CA ILE A 6 5.64 1.82 8.50
C ILE A 6 4.18 1.54 8.20
N ALA A 7 3.30 2.50 8.54
CA ALA A 7 1.88 2.45 8.23
C ALA A 7 1.58 3.29 6.99
N PHE A 8 0.73 2.78 6.10
CA PHE A 8 0.16 3.55 5.00
C PHE A 8 -1.26 3.94 5.36
N TYR A 9 -1.56 5.23 5.29
CA TYR A 9 -2.91 5.75 5.44
C TYR A 9 -3.45 6.13 4.06
N ASP A 10 -4.46 5.38 3.60
CA ASP A 10 -5.23 5.71 2.40
C ASP A 10 -6.14 6.90 2.68
N ASP A 11 -5.68 8.08 2.29
CA ASP A 11 -6.31 9.38 2.51
C ASP A 11 -7.20 9.73 1.31
N ASN A 12 -8.34 9.05 1.21
CA ASN A 12 -9.24 9.14 0.07
C ASN A 12 -10.50 10.00 0.31
N HIS A 13 -10.64 10.57 1.52
CA HIS A 13 -11.75 11.43 1.96
C HIS A 13 -13.17 10.82 1.93
N ILE A 14 -13.31 9.51 1.74
CA ILE A 14 -14.62 8.84 1.68
C ILE A 14 -14.74 7.76 2.76
N SER A 15 -15.88 7.76 3.43
CA SER A 15 -16.36 6.71 4.32
C SER A 15 -17.67 6.10 3.80
N ILE A 16 -18.26 5.15 4.53
CA ILE A 16 -19.59 4.60 4.22
C ILE A 16 -20.65 5.71 4.23
N ASP A 17 -20.54 6.66 5.17
CA ASP A 17 -21.49 7.76 5.35
C ASP A 17 -21.31 8.91 4.33
N GLY A 18 -20.40 8.76 3.37
CA GLY A 18 -20.08 9.80 2.40
C GLY A 18 -18.73 10.45 2.68
N ASP A 19 -18.66 11.76 2.41
CA ASP A 19 -17.46 12.55 2.64
C ASP A 19 -17.06 12.53 4.12
N THR A 20 -15.78 12.32 4.39
CA THR A 20 -15.21 12.38 5.75
C THR A 20 -15.50 13.68 6.48
N GLU A 21 -15.72 14.81 5.78
CA GLU A 21 -16.05 16.10 6.39
C GLU A 21 -17.28 16.06 7.32
N ILE A 22 -18.19 15.10 7.13
CA ILE A 22 -19.38 14.94 7.98
C ILE A 22 -19.04 14.59 9.44
N ALA A 23 -17.93 13.90 9.69
CA ALA A 23 -17.61 13.34 11.00
C ALA A 23 -16.11 13.28 11.35
N PHE A 24 -15.22 13.59 10.41
CA PHE A 24 -13.78 13.41 10.55
C PHE A 24 -13.00 14.54 9.85
N THR A 25 -12.76 15.63 10.59
CA THR A 25 -12.09 16.85 10.12
C THR A 25 -10.83 17.19 10.93
N GLU A 26 -10.35 16.26 11.75
CA GLU A 26 -9.12 16.46 12.53
C GLU A 26 -7.86 16.47 11.63
N ASN A 27 -6.76 17.01 12.17
CA ASN A 27 -5.47 16.93 11.51
C ASN A 27 -4.73 15.64 11.93
N VAL A 28 -4.89 14.58 11.15
CA VAL A 28 -4.25 13.28 11.39
C VAL A 28 -2.73 13.40 11.46
N ASP A 29 -2.12 14.17 10.55
CA ASP A 29 -0.67 14.38 10.51
C ASP A 29 -0.18 14.94 11.86
N LYS A 30 -0.85 15.98 12.37
CA LYS A 30 -0.50 16.60 13.66
C LYS A 30 -0.75 15.69 14.84
N ARG A 31 -1.81 14.87 14.84
CA ARG A 31 -2.00 13.87 15.87
C ARG A 31 -0.86 12.85 15.89
N PHE A 32 -0.42 12.36 14.73
CA PHE A 32 0.67 11.38 14.65
C PHE A 32 2.03 11.99 14.99
N GLU A 33 2.32 13.22 14.55
CA GLU A 33 3.51 13.98 14.99
C GLU A 33 3.54 14.07 16.54
N ALA A 34 2.41 14.40 17.18
CA ALA A 34 2.31 14.50 18.64
C ALA A 34 2.49 13.14 19.36
N LEU A 35 2.16 12.03 18.70
CA LEU A 35 2.43 10.67 19.19
C LEU A 35 3.89 10.23 18.98
N GLY A 36 4.73 11.10 18.42
CA GLY A 36 6.15 10.81 18.18
C GLY A 36 6.43 10.02 16.90
N TRP A 37 5.49 10.01 15.95
CA TRP A 37 5.69 9.39 14.64
C TRP A 37 6.45 10.30 13.69
N HIS A 38 7.17 9.70 12.75
CA HIS A 38 7.58 10.36 11.51
C HIS A 38 6.39 10.38 10.56
N VAL A 39 6.13 11.51 9.88
CA VAL A 39 4.98 11.65 8.97
C VAL A 39 5.47 12.11 7.60
N ILE A 40 5.05 11.39 6.56
CA ILE A 40 5.33 11.70 5.16
C ILE A 40 4.00 11.81 4.43
N TRP A 41 3.85 12.80 3.53
CA TRP A 41 2.65 12.95 2.72
C TRP A 41 2.95 12.81 1.23
N VAL A 42 2.45 11.73 0.63
CA VAL A 42 2.40 11.53 -0.82
C VAL A 42 1.05 12.06 -1.32
N LYS A 43 1.10 13.16 -2.08
CA LYS A 43 -0.12 13.88 -2.53
C LYS A 43 -0.80 13.23 -3.72
N ASN A 44 -0.08 12.44 -4.50
CA ASN A 44 -0.61 11.75 -5.67
C ASN A 44 -0.38 10.24 -5.55
N GLY A 45 -1.24 9.55 -4.81
CA GLY A 45 -1.20 8.09 -4.67
C GLY A 45 -1.66 7.33 -5.92
N ASN A 46 -2.44 7.97 -6.80
CA ASN A 46 -2.98 7.32 -7.99
C ASN A 46 -1.88 7.02 -9.03
N ASN A 47 -0.97 7.99 -9.27
CA ASN A 47 0.09 7.85 -10.30
C ASN A 47 1.49 8.27 -9.82
N GLY A 48 1.67 8.71 -8.57
CA GLY A 48 2.96 9.15 -8.01
C GLY A 48 3.85 7.99 -7.58
N TYR A 49 4.13 7.04 -8.49
CA TYR A 49 4.86 5.81 -8.17
C TYR A 49 6.24 6.09 -7.55
N ASP A 50 6.94 7.12 -8.04
CA ASP A 50 8.25 7.52 -7.53
C ASP A 50 8.17 8.26 -6.19
N GLU A 51 7.10 9.00 -5.93
CA GLU A 51 6.84 9.62 -4.62
C GLU A 51 6.63 8.55 -3.56
N ILE A 52 5.86 7.50 -3.87
CA ILE A 52 5.66 6.35 -2.96
C ILE A 52 7.00 5.65 -2.68
N ARG A 53 7.81 5.39 -3.73
CA ARG A 53 9.14 4.78 -3.57
C ARG A 53 10.06 5.64 -2.71
N ALA A 54 10.06 6.96 -2.91
CA ALA A 54 10.84 7.90 -2.13
C ALA A 54 10.39 7.92 -0.66
N ALA A 55 9.07 7.94 -0.40
CA ALA A 55 8.52 7.92 0.95
C ALA A 55 8.90 6.64 1.72
N ILE A 56 8.86 5.47 1.07
CA ILE A 56 9.31 4.21 1.68
C ILE A 56 10.81 4.24 2.00
N LYS A 57 11.62 4.79 1.09
CA LYS A 57 13.07 4.91 1.31
C LYS A 57 13.37 5.82 2.50
N GLU A 58 12.69 6.95 2.60
CA GLU A 58 12.81 7.88 3.72
C GLU A 58 12.35 7.24 5.04
N ALA A 59 11.18 6.59 5.04
CA ALA A 59 10.63 5.91 6.21
C ALA A 59 11.60 4.86 6.78
N LYS A 60 12.27 4.09 5.91
CA LYS A 60 13.29 3.10 6.32
C LYS A 60 14.57 3.73 6.90
N ALA A 61 14.86 4.98 6.57
CA ALA A 61 16.02 5.70 7.11
C ALA A 61 15.77 6.25 8.52
N VAL A 62 14.50 6.41 8.92
CA VAL A 62 14.12 6.81 10.27
C VAL A 62 14.02 5.59 11.18
N THR A 63 15.07 5.34 11.96
CA THR A 63 15.20 4.09 12.74
C THR A 63 14.71 4.18 14.19
N ASP A 64 14.39 5.38 14.68
CA ASP A 64 14.03 5.65 16.07
C ASP A 64 12.53 5.91 16.29
N LYS A 65 11.74 6.05 15.21
CA LYS A 65 10.29 6.35 15.23
C LYS A 65 9.51 5.50 14.24
N PRO A 66 8.28 5.07 14.57
CA PRO A 66 7.37 4.55 13.55
C PRO A 66 7.05 5.64 12.52
N THR A 67 6.74 5.25 11.28
CA THR A 67 6.39 6.18 10.20
C THR A 67 4.94 6.01 9.75
N LEU A 68 4.22 7.12 9.59
CA LEU A 68 2.95 7.20 8.89
C LEU A 68 3.19 7.82 7.51
N ILE A 69 2.94 7.08 6.45
CA ILE A 69 2.90 7.60 5.09
C ILE A 69 1.44 7.84 4.73
N LYS A 70 1.01 9.11 4.76
CA LYS A 70 -0.29 9.52 4.25
C LYS A 70 -0.23 9.53 2.73
N VAL A 71 -1.09 8.75 2.08
CA VAL A 71 -1.14 8.63 0.62
C VAL A 71 -2.51 9.06 0.17
N THR A 72 -2.58 10.24 -0.45
CA THR A 72 -3.86 10.75 -0.97
C THR A 72 -4.22 10.01 -2.25
N THR A 73 -5.35 9.30 -2.25
CA THR A 73 -5.84 8.53 -3.41
C THR A 73 -7.25 8.98 -3.78
N THR A 74 -7.78 8.44 -4.88
CA THR A 74 -9.21 8.54 -5.19
C THR A 74 -9.84 7.17 -5.04
N ILE A 75 -10.81 7.02 -4.14
CA ILE A 75 -11.53 5.75 -3.99
C ILE A 75 -12.22 5.40 -5.33
N GLY A 76 -12.10 4.14 -5.75
CA GLY A 76 -12.65 3.69 -7.03
C GLY A 76 -11.95 4.28 -8.28
N TYR A 77 -10.72 4.79 -8.15
CA TYR A 77 -9.94 5.35 -9.26
C TYR A 77 -10.04 4.49 -10.53
N GLY A 78 -10.38 5.13 -11.65
CA GLY A 78 -10.62 4.48 -12.94
C GLY A 78 -12.09 4.27 -13.28
N SER A 79 -13.00 4.19 -12.30
CA SER A 79 -14.44 4.17 -12.58
C SER A 79 -14.90 5.57 -13.03
N PRO A 80 -15.41 5.73 -14.26
CA PRO A 80 -15.78 7.05 -14.77
C PRO A 80 -17.00 7.65 -14.06
N ASN A 81 -17.90 6.82 -13.51
CA ASN A 81 -19.14 7.31 -12.92
C ASN A 81 -19.23 7.12 -11.39
N LYS A 82 -18.39 6.27 -10.79
CA LYS A 82 -18.41 5.98 -9.34
C LYS A 82 -17.12 6.31 -8.58
N ALA A 83 -16.05 6.74 -9.25
CA ALA A 83 -14.87 7.22 -8.54
C ALA A 83 -15.23 8.43 -7.64
N ASN A 84 -14.52 8.56 -6.52
CA ASN A 84 -14.72 9.63 -5.54
C ASN A 84 -16.14 9.69 -4.94
N SER A 85 -16.77 8.53 -4.72
CA SER A 85 -18.13 8.42 -4.19
C SER A 85 -18.25 7.24 -3.23
N TYR A 86 -19.05 7.37 -2.18
CA TYR A 86 -19.35 6.28 -1.25
C TYR A 86 -19.97 5.05 -1.95
N SER A 87 -20.60 5.24 -3.10
CA SER A 87 -21.25 4.16 -3.86
C SER A 87 -20.26 3.11 -4.39
N VAL A 88 -18.97 3.41 -4.44
CA VAL A 88 -17.91 2.46 -4.86
C VAL A 88 -17.29 1.69 -3.68
N HIS A 89 -17.60 2.07 -2.44
CA HIS A 89 -16.93 1.52 -1.26
C HIS A 89 -17.30 0.06 -0.97
N GLY A 90 -18.60 -0.23 -0.87
CA GLY A 90 -19.09 -1.49 -0.30
C GLY A 90 -19.95 -2.34 -1.23
N ALA A 91 -20.01 -2.00 -2.53
CA ALA A 91 -20.88 -2.67 -3.49
C ALA A 91 -20.16 -2.96 -4.81
N ALA A 92 -20.60 -4.01 -5.51
CA ALA A 92 -20.13 -4.29 -6.85
C ALA A 92 -20.40 -3.08 -7.78
N LEU A 93 -19.47 -2.81 -8.70
CA LEU A 93 -19.63 -1.74 -9.69
C LEU A 93 -20.89 -1.94 -10.55
N GLY A 94 -21.20 -3.19 -10.92
CA GLY A 94 -22.28 -3.56 -11.84
C GLY A 94 -21.80 -3.61 -13.29
N GLU A 95 -22.42 -4.45 -14.12
CA GLU A 95 -21.92 -4.79 -15.46
C GLU A 95 -21.61 -3.58 -16.35
N LYS A 96 -22.54 -2.62 -16.42
CA LYS A 96 -22.35 -1.38 -17.21
C LYS A 96 -21.17 -0.55 -16.72
N GLU A 97 -21.00 -0.42 -15.41
CA GLU A 97 -19.92 0.37 -14.83
C GLU A 97 -18.57 -0.36 -14.98
N VAL A 98 -18.58 -1.69 -14.89
CA VAL A 98 -17.42 -2.54 -15.14
C VAL A 98 -16.93 -2.38 -16.59
N GLU A 99 -17.83 -2.39 -17.57
CA GLU A 99 -17.50 -2.13 -18.97
C GLU A 99 -16.92 -0.72 -19.15
N ALA A 100 -17.59 0.30 -18.61
CA ALA A 100 -17.12 1.69 -18.69
C ALA A 100 -15.75 1.89 -18.03
N THR A 101 -15.51 1.24 -16.88
CA THR A 101 -14.22 1.28 -16.18
C THR A 101 -13.11 0.62 -17.00
N ARG A 102 -13.40 -0.52 -17.64
CA ARG A 102 -12.44 -1.17 -18.55
C ARG A 102 -12.09 -0.26 -19.72
N THR A 103 -13.08 0.36 -20.36
CA THR A 103 -12.84 1.32 -21.45
C THR A 103 -12.01 2.52 -20.98
N ASN A 104 -12.36 3.11 -19.82
CA ASN A 104 -11.68 4.29 -19.28
C ASN A 104 -10.20 4.01 -18.96
N LEU A 105 -9.89 2.82 -18.44
CA LEU A 105 -8.52 2.39 -18.13
C LEU A 105 -7.77 1.81 -19.33
N GLY A 106 -8.41 1.69 -20.51
CA GLY A 106 -7.82 1.03 -21.67
C GLY A 106 -7.51 -0.44 -21.41
N TRP A 107 -8.37 -1.15 -20.67
CA TRP A 107 -8.19 -2.55 -20.28
C TRP A 107 -8.97 -3.51 -21.21
N PRO A 108 -8.33 -4.11 -22.23
CA PRO A 108 -9.02 -4.96 -23.21
C PRO A 108 -9.25 -6.40 -22.71
N TYR A 109 -8.69 -6.77 -21.57
CA TYR A 109 -8.69 -8.15 -21.10
C TYR A 109 -10.01 -8.54 -20.42
N GLY A 110 -10.42 -9.79 -20.62
CA GLY A 110 -11.66 -10.35 -20.10
C GLY A 110 -11.69 -10.52 -18.57
N PRO A 111 -12.83 -10.98 -18.02
CA PRO A 111 -12.95 -11.32 -16.60
C PRO A 111 -11.86 -12.31 -16.17
N PHE A 112 -11.15 -11.99 -15.08
CA PHE A 112 -10.07 -12.81 -14.50
C PHE A 112 -8.89 -13.11 -15.44
N GLN A 113 -8.79 -12.44 -16.58
CA GLN A 113 -7.64 -12.57 -17.47
C GLN A 113 -6.49 -11.71 -16.96
N VAL A 114 -5.37 -12.38 -16.62
CA VAL A 114 -4.10 -11.73 -16.26
C VAL A 114 -3.21 -11.71 -17.50
N PRO A 115 -2.74 -10.54 -17.97
CA PRO A 115 -1.78 -10.45 -19.07
C PRO A 115 -0.50 -11.26 -18.78
N GLU A 116 0.06 -11.91 -19.80
CA GLU A 116 1.17 -12.84 -19.61
C GLU A 116 2.47 -12.13 -19.21
N ASP A 117 2.68 -10.91 -19.71
CA ASP A 117 3.79 -10.03 -19.31
C ASP A 117 3.69 -9.62 -17.84
N VAL A 118 2.49 -9.29 -17.35
CA VAL A 118 2.23 -9.02 -15.92
C VAL A 118 2.52 -10.27 -15.09
N LYS A 119 2.00 -11.43 -15.48
CA LYS A 119 2.25 -12.69 -14.77
C LYS A 119 3.75 -13.02 -14.72
N THR A 120 4.45 -12.85 -15.84
CA THR A 120 5.89 -13.08 -15.95
C THR A 120 6.68 -12.10 -15.08
N HIS A 121 6.28 -10.83 -15.05
CA HIS A 121 6.91 -9.83 -14.19
C HIS A 121 6.83 -10.21 -12.70
N TRP A 122 5.68 -10.70 -12.25
CA TRP A 122 5.46 -11.05 -10.85
C TRP A 122 6.01 -12.43 -10.47
N SER A 123 6.09 -13.38 -11.40
CA SER A 123 6.55 -14.76 -11.12
C SER A 123 8.00 -14.83 -10.63
N ARG A 124 8.83 -13.83 -10.95
CA ARG A 124 10.22 -13.71 -10.44
C ARG A 124 10.31 -13.70 -8.91
N HIS A 125 9.24 -13.29 -8.22
CA HIS A 125 9.26 -13.22 -6.76
C HIS A 125 9.25 -14.60 -6.08
N THR A 126 8.80 -15.67 -6.77
CA THR A 126 8.89 -17.03 -6.23
C THR A 126 10.35 -17.46 -6.03
N PRO A 127 11.23 -17.46 -7.05
CA PRO A 127 12.63 -17.80 -6.85
C PRO A 127 13.39 -16.74 -6.01
N GLU A 128 13.09 -15.45 -6.13
CA GLU A 128 13.71 -14.41 -5.27
C GLU A 128 13.39 -14.63 -3.79
N GLY A 129 12.12 -14.95 -3.46
CA GLY A 129 11.70 -15.23 -2.09
C GLY A 129 12.38 -16.47 -1.52
N ALA A 130 12.47 -17.54 -2.30
CA ALA A 130 13.19 -18.76 -1.91
C ALA A 130 14.68 -18.50 -1.64
N ALA A 131 15.32 -17.64 -2.45
CA ALA A 131 16.71 -17.23 -2.23
C ALA A 131 16.86 -16.42 -0.94
N LEU A 132 15.97 -15.46 -0.67
CA LEU A 132 15.97 -14.66 0.57
C LEU A 132 15.81 -15.53 1.82
N GLU A 133 14.94 -16.54 1.78
CA GLU A 133 14.76 -17.50 2.87
C GLU A 133 15.99 -18.40 3.03
N SER A 134 16.57 -18.90 1.93
CA SER A 134 17.79 -19.70 1.96
C SER A 134 18.96 -18.93 2.59
N ASP A 135 19.13 -17.66 2.22
CA ASP A 135 20.12 -16.76 2.81
C ASP A 135 19.90 -16.55 4.31
N TRP A 136 18.63 -16.44 4.74
CA TRP A 136 18.29 -16.31 6.15
C TRP A 136 18.57 -17.61 6.92
N ASN A 137 18.20 -18.77 6.38
CA ASN A 137 18.46 -20.09 6.99
C ASN A 137 19.97 -20.34 7.15
N ALA A 138 20.78 -19.94 6.18
CA ALA A 138 22.24 -20.02 6.30
C ALA A 138 22.78 -19.14 7.44
N LYS A 139 22.25 -17.92 7.59
CA LYS A 139 22.59 -17.02 8.72
C LYS A 139 22.14 -17.60 10.06
N PHE A 140 20.96 -18.22 10.10
CA PHE A 140 20.43 -18.84 11.31
C PHE A 140 21.26 -20.06 11.73
N ALA A 141 21.63 -20.95 10.79
CA ALA A 141 22.50 -22.10 11.08
C ALA A 141 23.90 -21.67 11.57
N ALA A 142 24.43 -20.54 11.09
CA ALA A 142 25.67 -19.96 11.62
C ALA A 142 25.49 -19.36 13.02
N TYR A 143 24.34 -18.73 13.29
CA TYR A 143 23.97 -18.22 14.60
C TYR A 143 23.86 -19.34 15.64
N GLU A 144 23.16 -20.42 15.32
CA GLU A 144 22.96 -21.60 16.18
C GLU A 144 24.28 -22.22 16.63
N LYS A 145 25.27 -22.35 15.73
CA LYS A 145 26.60 -22.85 16.08
C LYS A 145 27.36 -21.95 17.05
N LYS A 146 27.12 -20.64 16.98
CA LYS A 146 27.82 -19.63 17.81
C LYS A 146 27.11 -19.37 19.13
N TYR A 147 25.78 -19.53 19.15
CA TYR A 147 24.88 -19.22 20.26
C TYR A 147 23.91 -20.40 20.49
N PRO A 148 24.41 -21.58 20.91
CA PRO A 148 23.62 -22.80 20.96
C PRO A 148 22.50 -22.79 22.01
N GLU A 149 22.64 -22.02 23.09
CA GLU A 149 21.60 -21.92 24.13
C GLU A 149 20.47 -20.96 23.72
N GLU A 150 20.80 -19.89 23.00
CA GLU A 150 19.85 -18.87 22.55
C GLU A 150 19.11 -19.25 21.26
N ALA A 151 19.61 -20.26 20.53
CA ALA A 151 19.01 -20.78 19.31
C ALA A 151 18.11 -22.02 19.53
N ALA A 152 18.08 -22.57 20.76
CA ALA A 152 17.31 -23.75 21.15
C ALA A 152 15.81 -23.48 21.32
#